data_AF-A0A1A0K049-F1
#
_entry.id   AF-A0A1A0K049-F1
#
_cell.length_a   1.000
_cell.length_b   1.000
_cell.length_c   1.000
_cell.angle_alpha   90.00
_cell.angle_beta   90.00
_cell.angle_gamma   90.00
#
_symmetry.space_group_name_H-M   'P 1'
#
loop_
_entity.id
_entity.type
_entity.pdbx_description
1 polymer ?
#
loop_
_entity_poly.entity_id
_entity_poly.type
_entity_poly.pdbx_seq_one_letter_code
_entity_poly.pdbx_strand_id
1 'polypeptide(L)' 'MHLRIWLADVALDYTATAEAARNIIMDWARRRWCTIELVLTTIEHCDVMPRLPCERLFLGP' A
#
# COMPACT_ATOMS: atom_id res chain seq x y z
N MET A 1 2.85 -2.66 -7.28
CA MET A 1 3.62 -2.12 -6.14
C MET A 1 3.30 -2.93 -4.92
N HIS A 2 4.30 -3.31 -4.12
CA HIS A 2 4.08 -3.96 -2.82
C HIS A 2 4.09 -2.88 -1.74
N LEU A 3 2.95 -2.78 -1.05
CA LEU A 3 2.75 -1.91 0.11
C LEU A 3 2.66 -2.75 1.37
N ARG A 4 3.48 -2.43 2.37
CA ARG A 4 3.41 -3.00 3.71
C ARG A 4 2.86 -1.97 4.67
N ILE A 5 1.78 -2.31 5.37
CA ILE A 5 1.15 -1.45 6.38
C ILE A 5 1.30 -2.13 7.73
N TRP A 6 1.86 -1.40 8.69
CA TRP A 6 1.95 -1.84 10.08
C TRP A 6 0.79 -1.27 10.90
N LEU A 7 -0.02 -2.17 11.46
CA LEU A 7 -1.07 -1.84 12.42
C LEU A 7 -0.69 -2.45 13.77
N ALA A 8 -0.27 -1.59 14.70
CA ALA A 8 0.42 -2.04 15.92
C ALA A 8 1.59 -2.97 15.55
N ASP A 9 1.57 -4.22 16.02
CA ASP A 9 2.63 -5.22 15.77
C ASP A 9 2.34 -6.16 14.59
N VAL A 10 1.29 -5.87 13.81
CA VAL A 10 0.88 -6.71 12.66
C VAL A 10 1.29 -6.04 11.35
N ALA A 11 2.10 -6.73 10.56
CA ALA A 11 2.40 -6.36 9.18
C ALA A 11 1.35 -6.93 8.22
N LEU A 12 0.79 -6.06 7.38
CA LEU A 12 -0.15 -6.43 6.32
C LEU A 12 0.44 -6.06 4.96
N ASP A 13 0.58 -7.07 4.12
CA ASP A 13 1.24 -7.01 2.83
C ASP A 13 0.21 -7.00 1.70
N TYR A 14 0.22 -5.94 0.89
CA TYR A 14 -0.73 -5.73 -0.20
C TYR A 14 -0.04 -5.42 -1.53
N THR A 15 -0.72 -5.75 -2.63
CA THR A 15 -0.41 -5.14 -3.92
C THR A 15 -1.33 -3.98 -4.25
N ALA A 16 -0.75 -2.94 -4.82
CA ALA A 16 -1.48 -1.78 -5.32
C ALA A 16 -0.92 -1.33 -6.68
N THR A 17 -1.74 -0.60 -7.44
CA THR A 17 -1.24 0.22 -8.56
C THR A 17 -0.27 1.29 -8.03
N ALA A 18 0.58 1.80 -8.92
CA ALA A 18 1.48 2.91 -8.58
C ALA A 18 0.71 4.15 -8.11
N GLU A 19 -0.42 4.46 -8.76
CA GLU A 19 -1.25 5.62 -8.42
C GLU A 19 -1.89 5.48 -7.04
N ALA A 20 -2.49 4.32 -6.74
CA ALA A 20 -3.09 4.06 -5.44
C ALA A 20 -2.05 4.09 -4.31
N ALA A 21 -0.88 3.47 -4.54
CA ALA A 21 0.24 3.50 -3.60
C ALA A 21 0.74 4.94 -3.34
N ARG A 22 0.83 5.76 -4.39
CA ARG A 22 1.22 7.17 -4.26
C ARG A 22 0.20 7.96 -3.45
N ASN A 23 -1.09 7.80 -3.73
CA ASN A 23 -2.15 8.55 -3.06
C ASN A 23 -2.25 8.20 -1.57
N ILE A 24 -2.13 6.91 -1.20
CA ILE A 24 -2.12 6.52 0.22
C ILE A 24 -0.88 7.05 0.96
N ILE A 25 0.31 7.03 0.33
CA ILE A 25 1.53 7.58 0.94
C ILE A 25 1.41 9.08 1.15
N MET A 26 0.84 9.80 0.18
CA MET A 26 0.62 11.25 0.29
C MET A 26 -0.39 11.60 1.39
N ASP A 27 -1.46 10.83 1.52
CA ASP A 27 -2.45 11.04 2.59
C ASP A 27 -1.85 10.73 3.97
N TRP A 28 -1.11 9.62 4.08
CA TRP A 28 -0.34 9.27 5.27
C TRP A 28 0.68 10.35 5.67
N ALA A 29 1.37 10.95 4.70
CA ALA A 29 2.32 12.02 4.98
C ALA A 29 1.65 13.26 5.58
N ARG A 30 0.38 13.52 5.24
CA ARG A 30 -0.42 14.63 5.82
C ARG A 30 -0.93 14.31 7.22
N ARG A 31 -1.29 13.05 7.48
CA ARG A 31 -1.76 12.57 8.79
C ARG A 31 -1.17 11.20 9.06
N ARG A 32 -0.25 11.08 10.01
CA ARG A 32 0.37 9.79 10.36
C ARG A 32 -0.56 8.99 11.28
N TRP A 33 -1.20 7.95 10.73
CA TRP A 33 -2.08 7.04 11.47
C TRP A 33 -1.51 5.63 11.65
N CYS A 34 -0.50 5.25 10.87
CA CYS A 34 0.18 3.95 10.91
C CYS A 34 1.64 4.08 10.42
N THR A 35 2.39 2.99 10.28
CA THR A 35 3.66 2.99 9.55
C THR A 35 3.44 2.33 8.19
N ILE A 36 3.86 2.99 7.10
CA ILE A 36 3.73 2.48 5.74
C ILE A 36 5.14 2.32 5.15
N GLU A 37 5.40 1.15 4.58
CA GLU A 37 6.63 0.83 3.88
C GLU A 37 6.31 0.47 2.42
N LEU A 38 7.07 1.08 1.50
CA LEU A 38 7.06 0.67 0.11
C LEU A 38 8.16 -0.37 -0.10
N VAL A 39 7.76 -1.61 -0.34
CA VAL A 39 8.72 -2.70 -0.53
C VAL A 39 9.00 -2.84 -2.02
N LEU A 40 10.22 -2.51 -2.44
CA LEU A 40 10.71 -2.73 -3.80
C LEU A 40 11.00 -4.23 -3.99
N THR A 41 9.94 -5.01 -4.25
CA THR A 41 10.04 -6.43 -4.61
C THR A 41 9.91 -6.63 -6.11
N THR A 42 10.58 -7.66 -6.64
CA THR A 42 10.41 -8.10 -8.02
C THR A 42 8.97 -8.59 -8.23
N ILE A 43 8.41 -8.25 -9.40
CA ILE A 43 6.99 -8.41 -9.77
C ILE A 43 6.47 -9.83 -9.51
N GLU A 44 7.34 -10.84 -9.60
CA GLU A 44 7.01 -12.26 -9.41
C GLU A 44 6.39 -12.60 -8.05
N HIS A 45 6.72 -11.86 -6.97
CA HIS A 45 6.11 -12.07 -5.65
C HIS A 45 4.83 -11.26 -5.43
N CYS A 46 4.56 -10.25 -6.26
CA CYS A 46 3.37 -9.43 -6.13
C CYS A 46 2.11 -10.19 -6.54
N ASP A 47 2.18 -11.10 -7.50
CA ASP A 47 0.99 -11.73 -8.08
C ASP A 47 0.20 -12.64 -7.11
N VAL A 48 0.83 -13.10 -6.03
CA VAL A 48 0.20 -13.95 -5.00
C VAL A 48 -0.39 -13.13 -3.84
N MET A 49 -0.05 -11.85 -3.74
CA MET A 49 -0.43 -10.99 -2.63
C MET A 49 -1.82 -10.37 -2.83
N PRO A 50 -2.61 -10.22 -1.75
CA PRO A 50 -3.94 -9.63 -1.87
C PRO A 50 -3.86 -8.18 -2.34
N ARG A 51 -4.86 -7.75 -3.13
CA ARG A 51 -4.99 -6.35 -3.55
C ARG A 51 -5.30 -5.46 -2.35
N LEU A 52 -4.82 -4.23 -2.40
CA LEU A 52 -5.12 -3.21 -1.40
C LEU A 52 -6.66 -3.03 -1.30
N PRO A 53 -7.25 -3.11 -0.09
CA PRO A 53 -8.66 -2.86 0.09
C PRO A 53 -9.03 -1.45 -0.35
N CYS A 54 -10.21 -1.31 -0.97
CA CYS A 54 -10.72 -0.03 -1.44
C CYS A 54 -9.77 0.71 -2.40
N GLU A 55 -8.90 0.00 -3.12
CA GLU A 55 -7.94 0.58 -4.06
C GLU A 55 -8.54 1.63 -4.99
N ARG A 56 -9.78 1.40 -5.45
CA ARG A 56 -10.52 2.34 -6.30
C ARG A 56 -10.71 3.73 -5.70
N LEU A 57 -10.82 3.84 -4.37
CA LEU A 57 -10.90 5.14 -3.69
C LEU A 57 -9.57 5.91 -3.81
N PHE A 58 -8.46 5.19 -3.92
CA PHE A 58 -7.11 5.74 -4.02
C PHE A 58 -6.64 5.90 -5.47
N LEU A 59 -7.38 5.41 -6.47
CA LEU A 59 -7.04 5.64 -7.88
C LEU A 59 -7.33 7.08 -8.34
N GLY A 60 -8.04 7.87 -7.53
CA GLY A 60 -8.57 9.17 -7.94
C GLY A 60 -9.78 9.01 -8.88
N PRO A 61 -10.49 10.11 -9.18
CA PRO A 61 -11.47 10.15 -10.27
C PRO A 61 -10.82 9.94 -11.65
#